data_AF-A0A2I1HEW7-F1
#
_entry.id   AF-A0A2I1HEW7-F1
#
_cell.length_a   1.000
_cell.length_b   1.000
_cell.length_c   1.000
_cell.angle_alpha   90.00
_cell.angle_beta   90.00
_cell.angle_gamma   90.00
#
_symmetry.space_group_name_H-M   'P 1'
#
loop_
_entity.id
_entity.type
_entity.pdbx_description
1 polymer ?
#
loop_
_entity_poly.entity_id
_entity_poly.type
_entity_poly.pdbx_seq_one_letter_code
_entity_poly.pdbx_strand_id
1 'polypeptide(L)'
;MLSVASALQITTNCKPPVKITDAQWGVDSNDAPVLTVTFQGPSPCQAISKFKISPPYDWGFENAYFIYTIDPVFMNGYSSNRFVPNSTYVGSNPHIMQIHYNPRALPPSGTMVMISAKAYSACHRDNDDSELACDVCEYGIFRYIP
;
A
#
# COMPACT_ATOMS: atom_id res chain seq x y z
N MET A 1 22.09 24.47 -6.57
CA MET A 1 21.57 24.47 -5.19
C MET A 1 21.41 23.02 -4.78
N LEU A 2 22.04 22.64 -3.67
CA LEU A 2 22.13 21.25 -3.21
C LEU A 2 20.79 20.76 -2.68
N SER A 3 20.46 19.54 -3.11
CA SER A 3 19.48 18.58 -2.59
C SER A 3 18.97 18.83 -1.17
N VAL A 4 17.66 19.00 -1.02
CA VAL A 4 16.97 18.55 0.19
C VAL A 4 16.07 17.40 -0.24
N ALA A 5 16.47 16.18 0.09
CA ALA A 5 15.55 15.07 0.08
C ALA A 5 14.46 15.45 1.11
N SER A 6 13.25 15.77 0.65
CA SER A 6 12.11 15.92 1.56
C SER A 6 11.98 14.60 2.31
N ALA A 7 12.35 14.56 3.59
CA ALA A 7 12.17 13.37 4.37
C ALA A 7 10.67 13.16 4.61
N LEU A 8 10.26 11.88 4.67
CA LEU A 8 8.90 11.49 4.97
C LEU A 8 8.79 11.33 6.48
N GLN A 9 8.06 12.21 7.14
CA GLN A 9 7.77 12.09 8.56
C GLN A 9 6.58 11.16 8.76
N ILE A 10 6.80 10.08 9.53
CA ILE A 10 5.81 9.02 9.73
C ILE A 10 5.36 8.99 11.18
N THR A 11 4.04 9.10 11.38
CA THR A 11 3.40 8.79 12.66
C THR A 11 2.65 7.48 12.53
N THR A 12 2.94 6.50 13.39
CA THR A 12 2.16 5.25 13.43
C THR A 12 0.84 5.50 14.15
N ASN A 13 -0.26 5.68 13.41
CA ASN A 13 -1.59 5.95 13.96
C ASN A 13 -2.67 5.14 13.24
N CYS A 14 -3.22 4.12 13.90
CA CYS A 14 -4.24 3.24 13.32
C CYS A 14 -5.67 3.67 13.65
N LYS A 15 -5.88 4.97 13.94
CA LYS A 15 -7.18 5.54 14.27
C LYS A 15 -7.36 6.89 13.55
N PRO A 16 -8.29 7.03 12.58
CA PRO A 16 -9.23 6.02 12.09
C PRO A 16 -8.72 5.37 10.77
N PRO A 17 -8.58 4.03 10.71
CA PRO A 17 -7.61 3.41 9.82
C PRO A 17 -8.11 3.21 8.37
N VAL A 18 -7.32 3.66 7.40
CA VAL A 18 -7.29 3.03 6.07
C VAL A 18 -6.70 1.64 6.23
N LYS A 19 -7.37 0.60 5.75
CA LYS A 19 -6.86 -0.78 5.78
C LYS A 19 -7.12 -1.51 4.48
N ILE A 20 -6.39 -2.60 4.29
CA ILE A 20 -6.76 -3.61 3.29
C ILE A 20 -8.02 -4.31 3.80
N THR A 21 -9.11 -4.28 3.03
CA THR A 21 -10.39 -4.92 3.38
C THR A 21 -10.68 -6.16 2.56
N ASP A 22 -10.11 -6.25 1.36
CA ASP A 22 -10.30 -7.40 0.49
C ASP A 22 -9.05 -7.70 -0.34
N ALA A 23 -8.88 -8.97 -0.66
CA ALA A 23 -7.94 -9.47 -1.64
C ALA A 23 -8.55 -10.68 -2.36
N GLN A 24 -8.65 -10.59 -3.68
CA GLN A 24 -9.22 -11.61 -4.54
C GLN A 24 -8.23 -11.97 -5.64
N TRP A 25 -7.96 -13.26 -5.77
CA TRP A 25 -7.21 -13.79 -6.89
C TRP A 25 -8.11 -13.85 -8.12
N GLY A 26 -7.55 -13.56 -9.28
CA GLY A 26 -8.27 -13.64 -10.54
C GLY A 26 -7.33 -13.52 -11.72
N VAL A 27 -7.92 -13.19 -12.86
CA VAL A 27 -7.21 -12.88 -14.10
C VAL A 27 -7.71 -11.55 -14.64
N ASP A 28 -6.84 -10.82 -15.35
CA ASP A 28 -7.24 -9.62 -16.08
C ASP A 28 -7.87 -9.96 -17.45
N SER A 29 -8.16 -8.93 -18.25
CA SER A 29 -8.72 -9.07 -19.60
C SER A 29 -7.83 -9.81 -20.61
N ASN A 30 -6.56 -10.05 -20.27
CA ASN A 30 -5.59 -10.76 -21.09
C ASN A 30 -5.24 -12.13 -20.50
N ASP A 31 -6.06 -12.65 -19.59
CA ASP A 31 -5.84 -13.90 -18.84
C ASP A 31 -4.56 -13.88 -17.97
N ALA A 32 -4.02 -12.71 -17.64
CA ALA A 32 -2.84 -12.60 -16.78
C ALA A 32 -3.27 -12.69 -15.30
N PRO A 33 -2.59 -13.49 -14.46
CA PRO A 33 -2.89 -13.59 -13.04
C PRO A 33 -2.78 -12.24 -12.32
N VAL A 34 -3.83 -11.87 -11.59
CA VAL A 34 -3.90 -10.64 -10.81
C VAL A 34 -4.43 -10.89 -9.40
N LEU A 35 -3.89 -10.12 -8.46
CA LEU A 35 -4.45 -9.96 -7.13
C LEU A 35 -5.18 -8.62 -7.08
N THR A 36 -6.50 -8.66 -6.95
CA THR A 36 -7.31 -7.46 -6.75
C THR A 36 -7.40 -7.17 -5.26
N VAL A 37 -6.92 -6.01 -4.82
CA VAL A 37 -6.96 -5.57 -3.43
C VAL A 37 -7.75 -4.28 -3.25
N THR A 38 -8.46 -4.19 -2.13
CA THR A 38 -9.23 -2.99 -1.77
C THR A 38 -8.66 -2.34 -0.53
N PHE A 39 -8.36 -1.05 -0.62
CA PHE A 39 -8.01 -0.19 0.51
C PHE A 39 -9.22 0.68 0.86
N GLN A 40 -9.64 0.64 2.12
CA GLN A 40 -10.81 1.38 2.58
C GLN A 40 -10.63 1.84 4.03
N GLY A 41 -11.12 3.04 4.32
CA GLY A 41 -11.14 3.61 5.65
C GLY A 41 -12.02 4.86 5.73
N PRO A 42 -12.20 5.45 6.90
CA PRO A 42 -12.85 6.76 7.06
C PRO A 42 -11.98 7.89 6.52
N SER A 43 -10.66 7.79 6.69
CA SER A 43 -9.72 8.54 5.88
C SER A 43 -9.49 7.79 4.56
N PRO A 44 -9.30 8.47 3.43
CA PRO A 44 -8.91 7.86 2.16
C PRO A 44 -7.43 7.45 2.13
N CYS A 45 -7.12 6.39 1.38
CA CYS A 45 -5.74 5.94 1.15
C CYS A 45 -5.03 6.89 0.20
N GLN A 46 -3.89 7.44 0.61
CA GLN A 46 -3.10 8.39 -0.20
C GLN A 46 -1.84 7.75 -0.76
N ALA A 47 -1.24 6.79 -0.06
CA ALA A 47 -0.13 5.99 -0.57
C ALA A 47 -0.12 4.58 0.03
N ILE A 48 0.59 3.68 -0.63
CA ILE A 48 0.91 2.35 -0.11
C ILE A 48 2.41 2.08 -0.17
N SER A 49 2.92 1.34 0.80
CA SER A 49 4.29 0.80 0.77
C SER A 49 4.31 -0.60 1.33
N LYS A 50 5.46 -1.29 1.20
CA LYS A 50 5.65 -2.66 1.71
C LYS A 50 4.56 -3.65 1.31
N PHE A 51 3.95 -3.49 0.13
CA PHE A 51 2.92 -4.41 -0.33
C PHE A 51 3.58 -5.73 -0.74
N LYS A 52 3.15 -6.83 -0.12
CA LYS A 52 3.75 -8.15 -0.34
C LYS A 52 2.81 -9.30 -0.02
N ILE A 53 3.22 -10.48 -0.49
CA ILE A 53 2.64 -11.78 -0.17
C ILE A 53 3.72 -12.57 0.57
N SER A 54 3.44 -13.01 1.79
CA SER A 54 4.40 -13.66 2.68
C SER A 54 3.79 -14.88 3.39
N PRO A 55 4.61 -15.71 4.06
CA PRO A 55 4.10 -16.69 5.01
C PRO A 55 3.14 -16.05 6.02
N PRO A 56 2.16 -16.80 6.56
CA PRO A 56 1.25 -16.28 7.56
C PRO A 56 2.01 -15.66 8.74
N TYR A 57 1.60 -14.45 9.13
CA TYR A 57 2.18 -13.70 10.25
C TYR A 57 3.64 -13.25 10.07
N ASP A 58 4.21 -13.38 8.86
CA ASP A 58 5.55 -12.86 8.54
C ASP A 58 5.48 -11.46 7.95
N TRP A 59 5.79 -10.46 8.77
CA TRP A 59 5.85 -9.04 8.40
C TRP A 59 7.24 -8.62 7.89
N GLY A 60 8.21 -9.54 7.81
CA GLY A 60 9.54 -9.33 7.22
C GLY A 60 9.52 -9.35 5.69
N PHE A 61 10.58 -8.87 5.05
CA PHE A 61 10.73 -8.96 3.59
C PHE A 61 11.52 -10.20 3.16
N GLU A 62 12.32 -10.73 4.08
CA GLU A 62 13.31 -11.78 3.86
C GLU A 62 12.66 -13.07 3.35
N ASN A 63 11.45 -13.36 3.82
CA ASN A 63 10.71 -14.57 3.46
C ASN A 63 9.49 -14.28 2.58
N ALA A 64 9.36 -13.06 2.03
CA ALA A 64 8.22 -12.73 1.18
C ALA A 64 8.29 -13.55 -0.13
N TYR A 65 7.19 -14.21 -0.47
CA TYR A 65 7.04 -14.92 -1.76
C TYR A 65 6.99 -13.94 -2.93
N PHE A 66 6.38 -12.78 -2.71
CA PHE A 66 6.25 -11.74 -3.73
C PHE A 66 6.25 -10.36 -3.08
N ILE A 67 6.99 -9.42 -3.65
CA ILE A 67 7.05 -8.03 -3.21
C ILE A 67 6.62 -7.16 -4.40
N TYR A 68 5.56 -6.38 -4.21
CA TYR A 68 5.07 -5.45 -5.23
C TYR A 68 5.74 -4.08 -5.10
N THR A 69 5.76 -3.53 -3.88
CA THR A 69 6.45 -2.26 -3.60
C THR A 69 7.07 -2.26 -2.21
N ILE A 70 8.22 -1.61 -2.09
CA ILE A 70 8.92 -1.38 -0.82
C ILE A 70 8.71 0.07 -0.39
N ASP A 71 8.91 1.00 -1.32
CA ASP A 71 8.77 2.43 -1.08
C ASP A 71 7.32 2.92 -1.25
N PRO A 72 6.96 4.06 -0.65
CA PRO A 72 5.64 4.65 -0.80
C PRO A 72 5.32 5.02 -2.25
N VAL A 73 4.25 4.43 -2.78
CA VAL A 73 3.65 4.79 -4.06
C VAL A 73 2.36 5.56 -3.78
N PHE A 74 2.32 6.83 -4.19
CA PHE A 74 1.16 7.69 -4.00
C PHE A 74 0.08 7.38 -5.05
N MET A 75 -1.14 7.15 -4.59
CA MET A 75 -2.27 6.70 -5.42
C MET A 75 -2.83 7.78 -6.34
N ASN A 76 -2.52 9.05 -6.06
CA ASN A 76 -2.95 10.20 -6.84
C ASN A 76 -2.01 10.52 -8.02
N GLY A 77 -0.98 9.69 -8.27
CA GLY A 77 0.00 9.92 -9.32
C GLY A 77 0.99 11.06 -9.04
N TYR A 78 0.96 11.65 -7.84
CA TYR A 78 1.96 12.65 -7.44
C TYR A 78 3.21 11.99 -6.87
N SER A 79 4.35 12.18 -7.53
CA SER A 79 5.67 11.89 -6.95
C SER A 79 5.96 12.87 -5.81
N SER A 80 5.83 12.43 -4.54
CA SER A 80 6.30 13.02 -3.26
C SER A 80 6.24 14.55 -2.99
N ASN A 81 5.85 15.38 -3.95
CA ASN A 81 6.19 16.80 -4.03
C ASN A 81 5.06 17.66 -4.60
N ARG A 82 3.82 17.16 -4.65
CA ARG A 82 2.64 17.95 -5.05
C ARG A 82 1.50 17.94 -4.03
N PHE A 83 1.78 17.60 -2.77
CA PHE A 83 0.88 18.02 -1.69
C PHE A 83 1.00 19.53 -1.58
N VAL A 84 0.01 20.25 -2.13
CA VAL A 84 -0.12 21.69 -1.93
C VAL A 84 -0.35 21.92 -0.44
N PRO A 85 0.26 22.95 0.20
CA PRO A 85 -0.01 23.26 1.60
C PRO A 85 -1.51 23.35 1.86
N ASN A 86 -1.97 22.73 2.96
CA ASN A 86 -3.39 22.63 3.32
C ASN A 86 -4.30 21.85 2.32
N SER A 87 -3.73 21.16 1.33
CA SER A 87 -4.50 20.29 0.44
C SER A 87 -4.55 18.87 0.97
N THR A 88 -5.78 18.39 1.17
CA THR A 88 -6.06 16.99 1.48
C THR A 88 -6.43 16.21 0.22
N TYR A 89 -5.78 16.45 -0.93
CA TYR A 89 -6.13 15.69 -2.14
C TYR A 89 -5.96 14.19 -1.89
N VAL A 90 -7.05 13.48 -2.16
CA VAL A 90 -7.27 12.12 -1.72
C VAL A 90 -7.78 11.31 -2.89
N GLY A 91 -7.09 10.21 -3.17
CA GLY A 91 -7.52 9.27 -4.17
C GLY A 91 -8.92 8.72 -3.85
N SER A 92 -9.43 7.87 -4.74
CA SER A 92 -10.68 7.15 -4.51
C SER A 92 -10.68 6.42 -3.17
N ASN A 93 -11.82 6.39 -2.49
CA ASN A 93 -12.04 5.60 -1.28
C ASN A 93 -13.45 4.99 -1.35
N PRO A 94 -13.59 3.66 -1.50
CA PRO A 94 -12.52 2.66 -1.52
C PRO A 94 -11.61 2.82 -2.75
N HIS A 95 -10.33 2.49 -2.57
CA HIS A 95 -9.36 2.39 -3.65
C HIS A 95 -9.14 0.92 -4.00
N ILE A 96 -9.32 0.55 -5.26
CA ILE A 96 -9.14 -0.82 -5.73
C ILE A 96 -7.92 -0.85 -6.66
N MET A 97 -7.04 -1.81 -6.42
CA MET A 97 -5.87 -2.05 -7.26
C MET A 97 -5.88 -3.47 -7.79
N GLN A 98 -5.42 -3.65 -9.04
CA GLN A 98 -5.06 -4.94 -9.58
C GLN A 98 -3.54 -5.03 -9.65
N ILE A 99 -2.99 -6.07 -9.04
CA ILE A 99 -1.55 -6.30 -8.97
C ILE A 99 -1.25 -7.58 -9.72
N HIS A 100 -0.58 -7.45 -10.87
CA HIS A 100 -0.04 -8.60 -11.59
C HIS A 100 1.01 -9.30 -10.74
N TYR A 101 0.94 -10.63 -10.71
CA TYR A 101 1.92 -11.44 -10.01
C TYR A 101 2.32 -12.65 -10.86
N ASN A 102 3.50 -13.22 -10.56
CA ASN A 102 3.93 -14.47 -11.16
C ASN A 102 3.52 -15.63 -10.25
N PRO A 103 2.60 -16.54 -10.66
CA PRO A 103 2.18 -17.67 -9.83
C PRO A 103 3.33 -18.59 -9.43
N ARG A 104 4.43 -18.64 -10.20
CA ARG A 104 5.60 -19.46 -9.88
C ARG A 104 6.41 -18.94 -8.70
N ALA A 105 6.21 -17.68 -8.31
CA ALA A 105 6.84 -17.11 -7.12
C ALA A 105 6.08 -17.47 -5.84
N LEU A 106 4.85 -18.00 -5.96
CA LEU A 106 4.01 -18.33 -4.83
C LEU A 106 4.19 -19.80 -4.42
N PRO A 107 3.90 -20.13 -3.14
CA PRO A 107 3.86 -21.52 -2.69
C PRO A 107 2.73 -22.30 -3.39
N PRO A 108 2.68 -23.64 -3.22
CA PRO A 108 1.64 -24.46 -3.84
C PRO A 108 0.22 -23.98 -3.53
N SER A 109 -0.71 -24.24 -4.46
CA SER A 109 -2.15 -24.00 -4.28
C SER A 109 -2.65 -24.61 -2.95
N GLY A 110 -3.56 -23.91 -2.28
CA GLY A 110 -4.05 -24.28 -0.95
C GLY A 110 -3.13 -23.91 0.21
N THR A 111 -1.96 -23.32 -0.06
CA THR A 111 -1.12 -22.74 1.01
C THR A 111 -1.73 -21.43 1.51
N MET A 112 -1.87 -21.29 2.84
CA MET A 112 -2.28 -20.03 3.44
C MET A 112 -1.12 -19.02 3.38
N VAL A 113 -1.41 -17.81 2.94
CA VAL A 113 -0.46 -16.69 2.89
C VAL A 113 -1.06 -15.45 3.54
N MET A 114 -0.19 -14.52 3.91
CA MET A 114 -0.58 -13.17 4.32
C MET A 114 -0.31 -12.20 3.17
N ILE A 115 -1.33 -11.45 2.79
CA ILE A 115 -1.21 -10.28 1.90
C ILE A 115 -1.17 -9.07 2.82
N SER A 116 -0.06 -8.34 2.79
CA SER A 116 0.16 -7.22 3.71
C SER A 116 0.64 -5.97 2.98
N ALA A 117 0.34 -4.80 3.56
CA ALA A 117 0.84 -3.51 3.09
C ALA A 117 0.79 -2.48 4.21
N LYS A 118 1.61 -1.43 4.07
CA LYS A 118 1.46 -0.17 4.80
C LYS A 118 0.60 0.79 3.99
N ALA A 119 -0.44 1.31 4.61
CA ALA A 119 -1.29 2.35 4.06
C ALA A 119 -0.97 3.69 4.72
N TYR A 120 -0.90 4.73 3.91
CA TYR A 120 -0.66 6.11 4.32
C TYR A 120 -1.96 6.90 4.15
N SER A 121 -2.30 7.67 5.17
CA SER A 121 -3.51 8.50 5.21
C SER A 121 -3.23 9.79 5.98
N ALA A 122 -4.15 10.75 5.90
CA ALA A 122 -4.00 12.07 6.50
C ALA A 122 -2.66 12.75 6.16
N CYS A 123 -2.09 12.44 4.99
CA CYS A 123 -0.86 13.03 4.51
C CYS A 123 -1.06 14.52 4.21
N HIS A 124 -0.19 15.35 4.78
CA HIS A 124 -0.22 16.80 4.61
C HIS A 124 1.18 17.42 4.70
N ARG A 125 1.30 18.63 4.15
CA ARG A 125 2.42 19.53 4.42
C ARG A 125 1.87 20.76 5.12
N ASP A 126 2.52 21.16 6.21
CA ASP A 126 2.14 22.36 6.97
C ASP A 126 2.53 23.65 6.24
N ASN A 127 3.59 23.62 5.43
CA ASN A 127 4.00 24.70 4.52
C ASN A 127 4.89 24.14 3.38
N ASP A 128 5.25 25.00 2.42
CA ASP A 128 6.04 24.61 1.24
C ASP A 128 7.43 24.04 1.59
N ASP A 129 8.00 24.45 2.73
CA ASP A 129 9.29 24.01 3.25
C ASP A 129 9.19 22.81 4.20
N SER A 130 7.96 22.34 4.49
CA SER A 130 7.74 21.22 5.42
C SER A 130 7.94 19.86 4.77
N GLU A 131 8.49 18.95 5.55
CA GLU A 131 8.46 17.52 5.26
C GLU A 131 7.03 17.02 5.12
N LEU A 132 6.85 15.96 4.32
CA LEU A 132 5.54 15.34 4.18
C LEU A 132 5.25 14.53 5.44
N ALA A 133 4.20 14.89 6.18
CA ALA A 133 3.75 14.17 7.37
C ALA A 133 2.55 13.28 7.02
N CYS A 134 2.58 12.01 7.43
CA CYS A 134 1.49 11.06 7.18
C CYS A 134 1.21 10.17 8.41
N ASP A 135 -0.05 9.80 8.58
CA ASP A 135 -0.44 8.68 9.43
C ASP A 135 -0.25 7.37 8.65
N VAL A 136 0.43 6.40 9.28
CA VAL A 136 0.77 5.12 8.66
C VAL A 136 0.29 3.97 9.51
N CYS A 137 -0.33 2.98 8.87
CA CYS A 137 -0.58 1.69 9.47
C CYS A 137 -0.36 0.52 8.54
N GLU A 138 0.02 -0.60 9.14
CA GLU A 138 0.28 -1.85 8.47
C GLU A 138 -0.87 -2.82 8.69
N TYR A 139 -1.33 -3.45 7.61
CA TYR A 139 -2.44 -4.40 7.63
C TYR A 139 -2.06 -5.66 6.89
N GLY A 140 -2.62 -6.77 7.36
CA GLY A 140 -2.46 -8.09 6.77
C GLY A 140 -3.81 -8.77 6.69
N ILE A 141 -4.10 -9.40 5.56
CA ILE A 141 -5.24 -10.29 5.39
C ILE A 141 -4.76 -11.66 4.93
N PHE A 142 -5.41 -12.70 5.41
CA PHE A 142 -5.04 -14.07 5.11
C PHE A 142 -5.89 -14.61 3.96
N ARG A 143 -5.24 -15.26 3.00
CA ARG A 143 -5.86 -15.89 1.84
C ARG A 143 -5.15 -17.20 1.53
N TYR A 144 -5.88 -18.14 0.95
CA TYR A 144 -5.28 -19.32 0.35
C TYR A 144 -4.86 -19.00 -1.09
N ILE A 145 -3.71 -19.52 -1.53
CA ILE A 145 -3.32 -19.50 -2.94
C ILE A 145 -4.34 -20.31 -3.75
N PRO A 146 -4.85 -19.78 -4.89
CA PRO A 146 -5.80 -20.47 -5.74
C PRO A 146 -5.22 -21.74 -6.35
#